data_AF-A0AAJ3RGX4-F1
#
_entry.id   AF-A0AAJ3RGX4-F1
#
_cell.length_a   1.000
_cell.length_b   1.000
_cell.length_c   1.000
_cell.angle_alpha   90.00
_cell.angle_beta   90.00
_cell.angle_gamma   90.00
#
_symmetry.space_group_name_H-M   'P 1'
#
loop_
_entity.id
_entity.type
_entity.pdbx_description
1 polymer ?
#
loop_
_entity_poly.entity_id
_entity_poly.type
_entity_poly.pdbx_seq_one_letter_code
_entity_poly.pdbx_strand_id
1 'polypeptide(L)'
;MKKLQQILMLATCMFVLMVAAIQRDGKVWGRSIKTLLADSVKTAKVDTMRTLDDGTKVINTTELGKDIVGYSGAVPLDIYIKDGKVVQVKALKNAETPEFFEQVKPLLTKWNGKTIEQAQALKVDAVSGATFSSHGIIGNMHQGLAYAEKKAIEPTILEQMNLDAKAVAGLLVVLLAATIPLFYRSKRYHTVQLLLNVVVLGFGCGTFLSWTLFINFMSSGINFWASLVPIIMLITAFVYPLFGKKNYYCTNVCPCGAFQDLAAKTKNKKWRMGANTVKRLNAFRKLLFAVLLVLTLSGIWFEWIDYEVFSAFIFQTASVFVLVLGGVVAVLSFFVPRPYCRFVCPTGTFFKIAEHR
;
A
#
# COMPACT_ATOMS: atom_id res chain seq x y z
N MET A 1 -17.68 -11.08 -27.54
CA MET A 1 -18.52 -10.03 -26.93
C MET A 1 -18.51 -10.05 -25.39
N LYS A 2 -18.95 -11.12 -24.72
CA LYS A 2 -19.02 -11.15 -23.22
C LYS A 2 -17.68 -10.93 -22.50
N LYS A 3 -16.56 -11.51 -23.00
CA LYS A 3 -15.22 -11.28 -22.44
C LYS A 3 -14.73 -9.85 -22.61
N LEU A 4 -15.01 -9.22 -23.76
CA LEU A 4 -14.66 -7.83 -24.03
C LEU A 4 -15.41 -6.89 -23.06
N GLN A 5 -16.70 -7.12 -22.84
CA GLN A 5 -17.47 -6.37 -21.84
C GLN A 5 -16.89 -6.51 -20.42
N GLN A 6 -16.46 -7.71 -20.03
CA GLN A 6 -15.81 -7.91 -18.73
C GLN A 6 -14.49 -7.15 -18.61
N ILE A 7 -13.66 -7.17 -19.66
CA ILE A 7 -12.40 -6.40 -19.68
C ILE A 7 -12.68 -4.90 -19.58
N LEU A 8 -13.69 -4.40 -20.30
CA LEU A 8 -14.12 -3.00 -20.20
C LEU A 8 -14.58 -2.64 -18.78
N MET A 9 -15.39 -3.50 -18.14
CA MET A 9 -15.84 -3.27 -16.76
C MET A 9 -14.67 -3.27 -15.76
N LEU A 10 -13.68 -4.16 -15.94
CA LEU A 10 -12.45 -4.15 -15.16
C LEU A 10 -11.66 -2.86 -15.34
N ALA A 11 -11.53 -2.37 -16.59
CA ALA A 11 -10.88 -1.10 -16.88
C ALA A 11 -11.62 0.07 -16.22
N THR A 12 -12.96 0.09 -16.25
CA THR A 12 -13.76 1.09 -15.52
C THR A 12 -13.53 1.02 -14.02
N CYS A 13 -13.46 -0.19 -13.43
CA CYS A 13 -13.16 -0.38 -12.01
C CYS A 13 -11.77 0.17 -11.65
N MET A 14 -10.76 -0.09 -12.49
CA MET A 14 -9.41 0.46 -12.30
C MET A 14 -9.38 1.98 -12.39
N PHE A 15 -10.13 2.56 -13.33
CA PHE A 15 -10.25 4.01 -13.46
C PHE A 15 -10.91 4.64 -12.22
N VAL A 16 -12.00 4.03 -11.72
CA VAL A 16 -12.66 4.45 -10.48
C VAL A 16 -11.70 4.45 -9.29
N LEU A 17 -10.90 3.39 -9.12
CA LEU A 17 -9.92 3.31 -8.04
C LEU A 17 -8.79 4.33 -8.19
N MET A 18 -8.38 4.63 -9.42
CA MET A 18 -7.40 5.66 -9.71
C MET A 18 -7.93 7.05 -9.29
N VAL A 19 -9.16 7.41 -9.68
CA VAL A 19 -9.78 8.67 -9.26
C VAL A 19 -9.93 8.74 -7.75
N ALA A 20 -10.33 7.65 -7.10
CA ALA A 20 -10.42 7.57 -5.64
C ALA A 20 -9.04 7.79 -4.95
N ALA A 21 -7.97 7.21 -5.48
CA ALA A 21 -6.60 7.40 -4.97
C ALA A 21 -6.12 8.86 -5.13
N ILE A 22 -6.47 9.48 -6.25
CA ILE A 22 -6.20 10.90 -6.49
C ILE A 22 -6.93 11.77 -5.48
N GLN A 23 -8.22 11.51 -5.25
CA GLN A 23 -9.02 12.29 -4.30
C GLN A 23 -8.52 12.14 -2.86
N ARG A 24 -8.14 10.93 -2.44
CA ARG A 24 -7.69 10.67 -1.06
C ARG A 24 -6.27 11.15 -0.79
N ASP A 25 -5.34 10.75 -1.65
CA ASP A 25 -3.90 10.85 -1.36
C ASP A 25 -3.17 11.84 -2.29
N GLY A 26 -3.86 12.35 -3.32
CA GLY A 26 -3.26 13.21 -4.35
C GLY A 26 -2.21 12.49 -5.21
N LYS A 27 -2.15 11.16 -5.14
CA LYS A 27 -1.07 10.32 -5.68
C LYS A 27 -1.63 9.10 -6.40
N VAL A 28 -0.88 8.64 -7.40
CA VAL A 28 -1.07 7.34 -8.07
C VAL A 28 0.30 6.69 -8.25
N TRP A 29 0.45 5.44 -7.83
CA TRP A 29 1.70 4.66 -7.87
C TRP A 29 2.94 5.43 -7.37
N GLY A 30 2.79 6.10 -6.24
CA GLY A 30 3.83 6.87 -5.56
C GLY A 30 4.12 8.24 -6.19
N ARG A 31 3.51 8.57 -7.33
CA ARG A 31 3.69 9.86 -8.01
C ARG A 31 2.53 10.79 -7.68
N SER A 32 2.84 11.96 -7.12
CA SER A 32 1.84 13.00 -6.87
C SER A 32 1.41 13.66 -8.17
N ILE A 33 0.10 13.86 -8.35
CA ILE A 33 -0.44 14.51 -9.54
C ILE A 33 0.05 15.95 -9.66
N LYS A 34 0.24 16.65 -8.54
CA LYS A 34 0.83 18.00 -8.54
C LYS A 34 2.25 17.99 -9.14
N THR A 35 3.00 16.91 -8.89
CA THR A 35 4.34 16.74 -9.44
C THR A 35 4.32 16.31 -10.91
N LEU A 36 3.32 15.52 -11.34
CA LEU A 36 3.11 15.15 -12.75
C LEU A 36 2.66 16.34 -13.61
N LEU A 37 1.84 17.24 -13.05
CA LEU A 37 1.44 18.50 -13.70
C LEU A 37 2.60 19.51 -13.71
N ALA A 38 3.43 19.55 -12.67
CA ALA A 38 4.64 20.37 -12.63
C ALA A 38 5.77 19.85 -13.55
N ASP A 39 5.88 18.54 -13.77
CA ASP A 39 6.83 17.90 -14.71
C ASP A 39 6.54 18.25 -16.19
N SER A 40 5.45 18.98 -16.51
CA SER A 40 5.19 19.52 -17.84
C SER A 40 6.00 20.79 -18.16
N VAL A 41 6.69 21.37 -17.17
CA VAL A 41 7.68 22.45 -17.37
C VAL A 41 9.07 21.85 -17.19
N LYS A 42 9.75 21.58 -18.30
CA LYS A 42 11.11 21.03 -18.32
C LYS A 42 12.06 21.91 -17.51
N THR A 43 12.57 21.38 -16.41
CA THR A 43 13.92 21.67 -15.92
C THR A 43 14.59 20.32 -15.72
N ALA A 44 15.78 20.14 -16.28
CA ALA A 44 16.50 18.88 -16.26
C ALA A 44 16.65 18.39 -14.80
N LYS A 45 15.93 17.32 -14.45
CA LYS A 45 15.99 16.68 -13.14
C LYS A 45 17.43 16.20 -12.91
N VAL A 46 18.10 16.75 -11.91
CA VAL A 46 19.33 16.16 -11.39
C VAL A 46 18.91 14.97 -10.54
N ASP A 47 19.26 13.75 -10.97
CA ASP A 47 18.93 12.55 -10.21
C ASP A 47 19.61 12.57 -8.83
N THR A 48 18.79 12.51 -7.78
CA THR A 48 19.22 12.56 -6.37
C THR A 48 20.13 11.40 -5.99
N MET A 49 20.03 10.27 -6.69
CA MET A 49 20.87 9.11 -6.49
C MET A 49 21.11 8.40 -7.81
N ARG A 50 22.37 8.13 -8.13
CA ARG A 50 22.77 7.34 -9.30
C ARG A 50 23.77 6.27 -8.90
N THR A 51 23.72 5.13 -9.56
CA THR A 51 24.70 4.04 -9.37
C THR A 51 25.62 4.01 -10.57
N LEU A 52 26.94 4.01 -10.32
CA LEU A 52 27.96 3.87 -11.36
C LEU A 52 28.15 2.39 -11.72
N ASP A 53 28.75 2.13 -12.88
CA ASP A 53 28.96 0.77 -13.42
C ASP A 53 29.80 -0.12 -12.48
N ASP A 54 30.61 0.48 -11.60
CA ASP A 54 31.45 -0.21 -10.63
C ASP A 54 30.75 -0.50 -9.28
N GLY A 55 29.44 -0.26 -9.21
CA GLY A 55 28.61 -0.45 -8.01
C GLY A 55 28.62 0.74 -7.03
N THR A 56 29.35 1.82 -7.32
CA THR A 56 29.40 3.01 -6.46
C THR A 56 28.08 3.79 -6.53
N LYS A 57 27.45 4.01 -5.38
CA LYS A 57 26.26 4.86 -5.24
C LYS A 57 26.68 6.31 -5.04
N VAL A 58 26.19 7.22 -5.89
CA VAL A 58 26.43 8.67 -5.78
C VAL A 58 25.14 9.35 -5.36
N ILE A 59 25.18 10.06 -4.25
CA ILE A 59 24.06 10.83 -3.71
C ILE A 59 24.30 12.30 -4.00
N ASN A 60 23.40 12.90 -4.75
CA ASN A 60 23.45 14.31 -5.13
C ASN A 60 22.57 15.13 -4.17
N THR A 61 23.15 16.14 -3.54
CA THR A 61 22.44 16.95 -2.54
C THR A 61 21.83 18.23 -3.09
N THR A 62 21.86 18.48 -4.41
CA THR A 62 21.34 19.73 -5.00
C THR A 62 19.88 19.99 -4.63
N GLU A 63 19.04 18.97 -4.75
CA GLU A 63 17.62 19.06 -4.36
C GLU A 63 17.41 18.72 -2.86
N LEU A 64 18.20 17.79 -2.31
CA LEU A 64 18.06 17.35 -0.91
C LEU A 64 18.42 18.46 0.09
N GLY A 65 19.44 19.24 -0.22
CA GLY A 65 20.01 20.28 0.63
C GLY A 65 19.70 21.68 0.13
N LYS A 66 18.64 21.88 -0.66
CA LYS A 66 18.28 23.19 -1.24
C LYS A 66 18.09 24.29 -0.19
N ASP A 67 17.67 23.91 1.02
CA ASP A 67 17.43 24.83 2.15
C ASP A 67 18.69 25.03 3.01
N ILE A 68 19.80 24.36 2.68
CA ILE A 68 21.08 24.45 3.37
C ILE A 68 21.99 25.42 2.62
N VAL A 69 22.22 26.56 3.24
CA VAL A 69 23.00 27.66 2.66
C VAL A 69 24.32 27.83 3.41
N GLY A 70 25.39 28.06 2.65
CA GLY A 70 26.68 28.55 3.14
C GLY A 70 26.67 30.07 3.28
N TYR A 71 27.84 30.70 3.16
CA TYR A 71 27.96 32.14 3.26
C TYR A 71 27.35 32.89 2.07
N SER A 72 27.56 32.39 0.85
CA SER A 72 27.13 33.09 -0.38
C SER A 72 26.04 32.34 -1.16
N GLY A 73 25.58 31.19 -0.65
CA GLY A 73 24.44 30.46 -1.18
C GLY A 73 24.58 28.94 -1.01
N ALA A 74 23.90 28.16 -1.85
CA ALA A 74 23.90 26.71 -1.74
C ALA A 74 25.29 26.09 -2.01
N VAL A 75 25.62 25.02 -1.27
CA VAL A 75 26.86 24.25 -1.40
C VAL A 75 26.56 22.77 -1.68
N PRO A 76 26.04 22.44 -2.87
CA PRO A 76 25.63 21.08 -3.20
C PRO A 76 26.83 20.13 -3.29
N LEU A 77 26.63 18.87 -2.90
CA LEU A 77 27.63 17.81 -2.84
C LEU A 77 27.20 16.59 -3.66
N ASP A 78 28.18 15.89 -4.23
CA ASP A 78 28.08 14.49 -4.64
C ASP A 78 28.83 13.62 -3.60
N ILE A 79 28.10 12.75 -2.92
CA ILE A 79 28.62 11.82 -1.91
C ILE A 79 28.71 10.42 -2.53
N TYR A 80 29.92 9.88 -2.64
CA TYR A 80 30.20 8.58 -3.24
C TYR A 80 30.29 7.52 -2.14
N ILE A 81 29.46 6.50 -2.24
CA ILE A 81 29.34 5.41 -1.27
C ILE A 81 29.56 4.08 -2.00
N LYS A 82 30.49 3.28 -1.50
CA LYS A 82 30.77 1.93 -1.99
C LYS A 82 30.90 0.99 -0.81
N ASP A 83 30.28 -0.18 -0.90
CA ASP A 83 30.31 -1.20 0.17
C ASP A 83 29.92 -0.65 1.55
N GLY A 84 28.93 0.24 1.59
CA GLY A 84 28.43 0.86 2.82
C GLY A 84 29.36 1.92 3.43
N LYS A 85 30.44 2.31 2.74
CA LYS A 85 31.41 3.31 3.21
C LYS A 85 31.47 4.52 2.28
N VAL A 86 31.69 5.69 2.86
CA VAL A 86 31.95 6.93 2.11
C VAL A 86 33.35 6.82 1.49
N VAL A 87 33.43 6.85 0.17
CA VAL A 87 34.69 6.80 -0.58
C VAL A 87 35.21 8.19 -0.88
N GLN A 88 34.30 9.10 -1.26
CA GLN A 88 34.64 10.45 -1.66
C GLN A 88 33.44 11.39 -1.44
N VAL A 89 33.74 12.64 -1.09
CA VAL A 89 32.77 13.73 -1.13
C VAL A 89 33.31 14.79 -2.09
N LYS A 90 32.50 15.18 -3.07
CA LYS A 90 32.85 16.20 -4.06
C LYS A 90 31.87 17.35 -3.96
N ALA A 91 32.37 18.56 -3.75
CA ALA A 91 31.54 19.75 -3.91
C ALA A 91 31.24 20.00 -5.38
N LEU A 92 29.98 20.30 -5.67
CA LEU A 92 29.50 20.71 -6.98
C LEU A 92 29.67 22.23 -7.13
N LYS A 93 29.24 22.75 -8.29
CA LYS A 93 29.20 24.19 -8.52
C LYS A 93 28.38 24.85 -7.41
N ASN A 94 29.02 25.73 -6.65
CA ASN A 94 28.47 26.39 -5.49
C ASN A 94 28.63 27.90 -5.63
N ALA A 95 27.92 28.64 -4.77
CA ALA A 95 27.90 30.10 -4.80
C ALA A 95 28.94 30.74 -3.87
N GLU A 96 29.78 29.94 -3.19
CA GLU A 96 30.76 30.44 -2.21
C GLU A 96 31.82 31.33 -2.84
N THR A 97 32.32 32.27 -2.05
CA THR A 97 33.50 33.06 -2.44
C THR A 97 34.73 32.13 -2.45
N PRO A 98 35.55 32.12 -3.53
CA PRO A 98 36.64 31.14 -3.69
C PRO A 98 37.59 31.06 -2.49
N GLU A 99 37.95 32.20 -1.90
CA GLU A 99 38.87 32.28 -0.75
C GLU A 99 38.31 31.59 0.50
N PHE A 100 37.01 31.73 0.78
CA PHE A 100 36.35 31.06 1.90
C PHE A 100 36.13 29.57 1.61
N PHE A 101 35.83 29.22 0.35
CA PHE A 101 35.63 27.82 -0.03
C PHE A 101 36.92 27.00 0.08
N GLU A 102 38.06 27.56 -0.34
CA GLU A 102 39.36 26.87 -0.23
C GLU A 102 39.74 26.59 1.23
N GLN A 103 39.31 27.41 2.20
CA GLN A 103 39.52 27.15 3.63
C GLN A 103 38.73 25.93 4.14
N VAL A 104 37.53 25.69 3.61
CA VAL A 104 36.64 24.61 4.06
C VAL A 104 36.74 23.33 3.22
N LYS A 105 37.35 23.40 2.04
CA LYS A 105 37.60 22.25 1.16
C LYS A 105 38.27 21.05 1.84
N PRO A 106 39.20 21.21 2.82
CA PRO A 106 39.75 20.08 3.57
C PRO A 106 38.70 19.31 4.40
N LEU A 107 37.52 19.89 4.69
CA LEU A 107 36.45 19.19 5.40
C LEU A 107 35.89 18.01 4.58
N LEU A 108 35.89 18.09 3.24
CA LEU A 108 35.29 17.07 2.36
C LEU A 108 35.90 15.67 2.54
N THR A 109 37.14 15.57 3.05
CA THR A 109 37.82 14.29 3.25
C THR A 109 37.57 13.67 4.63
N LYS A 110 36.95 14.40 5.58
CA LYS A 110 36.76 13.95 6.96
C LYS A 110 35.88 12.71 7.10
N TRP A 111 35.00 12.47 6.12
CA TRP A 111 34.08 11.32 6.10
C TRP A 111 34.62 10.12 5.33
N ASN A 112 35.73 10.25 4.60
CA ASN A 112 36.28 9.17 3.79
C ASN A 112 36.65 7.96 4.65
N GLY A 113 36.30 6.77 4.16
CA GLY A 113 36.55 5.48 4.81
C GLY A 113 35.58 5.12 5.95
N LYS A 114 34.67 6.02 6.35
CA LYS A 114 33.69 5.77 7.42
C LYS A 114 32.45 5.06 6.86
N THR A 115 31.84 4.19 7.67
CA THR A 115 30.50 3.68 7.35
C THR A 115 29.47 4.80 7.44
N ILE A 116 28.28 4.59 6.88
CA ILE A 116 27.19 5.59 6.92
C ILE A 116 26.87 5.99 8.37
N GLU A 117 26.80 5.01 9.28
CA GLU A 117 26.46 5.22 10.69
C GLU A 117 27.58 6.01 11.40
N GLN A 118 28.84 5.64 11.16
CA GLN A 118 30.00 6.35 11.71
C GLN A 118 30.10 7.78 11.17
N ALA A 119 29.77 7.98 9.89
CA ALA A 119 29.78 9.27 9.23
C ALA A 119 28.66 10.18 9.77
N GLN A 120 27.48 9.62 10.05
CA GLN A 120 26.33 10.35 10.61
C GLN A 120 26.57 10.78 12.06
N ALA A 121 27.27 9.96 12.85
CA ALA A 121 27.61 10.25 14.25
C ALA A 121 28.83 11.17 14.41
N LEU A 122 29.60 11.40 13.34
CA LEU A 122 30.82 12.20 13.38
C LEU A 122 30.48 13.69 13.58
N LYS A 123 30.98 14.27 14.67
CA LYS A 123 30.98 15.72 14.86
C LYS A 123 32.21 16.30 14.15
N VAL A 124 31.98 17.14 13.15
CA VAL A 124 33.04 17.84 12.41
C VAL A 124 33.03 19.30 12.81
N ASP A 125 34.16 19.81 13.27
CA ASP A 125 34.30 21.20 13.68
C ASP A 125 34.30 22.15 12.47
N ALA A 126 33.63 23.29 12.63
CA ALA A 126 33.66 24.36 11.65
C ALA A 126 35.04 25.05 11.63
N VAL A 127 35.45 25.54 10.45
CA VAL A 127 36.71 26.27 10.30
C VAL A 127 36.52 27.72 10.78
N SER A 128 37.40 28.17 11.68
CA SER A 128 37.43 29.57 12.15
C SER A 128 37.61 30.54 10.98
N GLY A 129 36.71 31.52 10.86
CA GLY A 129 36.70 32.47 9.74
C GLY A 129 35.88 32.02 8.53
N ALA A 130 35.49 30.75 8.44
CA ALA A 130 34.65 30.22 7.36
C ALA A 130 33.47 29.38 7.91
N THR A 131 32.84 29.88 8.98
CA THR A 131 31.83 29.16 9.75
C THR A 131 30.58 28.87 8.93
N PHE A 132 30.03 29.83 8.19
CA PHE A 132 28.83 29.62 7.37
C PHE A 132 29.07 28.61 6.25
N SER A 133 30.18 28.74 5.52
CA SER A 133 30.59 27.79 4.48
C SER A 133 30.79 26.37 5.04
N SER A 134 31.36 26.26 6.25
CA SER A 134 31.50 24.98 6.96
C SER A 134 30.15 24.34 7.26
N HIS A 135 29.19 25.12 7.77
CA HIS A 135 27.82 24.64 8.03
C HIS A 135 27.12 24.18 6.74
N GLY A 136 27.37 24.86 5.61
CA GLY A 136 26.85 24.46 4.30
C GLY A 136 27.28 23.05 3.91
N ILE A 137 28.57 22.73 4.05
CA ILE A 137 29.13 21.38 3.75
C ILE A 137 28.61 20.35 4.75
N ILE A 138 28.72 20.63 6.06
CA ILE A 138 28.34 19.69 7.12
C ILE A 138 26.84 19.35 7.04
N GLY A 139 25.99 20.35 6.82
CA GLY A 139 24.55 20.16 6.66
C GLY A 139 24.22 19.29 5.45
N ASN A 140 24.83 19.57 4.30
CA ASN A 140 24.61 18.77 3.09
C ASN A 140 25.06 17.32 3.27
N MET A 141 26.17 17.10 3.99
CA MET A 141 26.64 15.75 4.32
C MET A 141 25.62 15.00 5.17
N HIS A 142 25.09 15.61 6.24
CA HIS A 142 24.09 14.98 7.11
C HIS A 142 22.80 14.63 6.36
N GLN A 143 22.32 15.51 5.46
CA GLN A 143 21.15 15.21 4.64
C GLN A 143 21.40 14.07 3.65
N GLY A 144 22.55 14.09 2.97
CA GLY A 144 22.91 13.07 2.01
C GLY A 144 23.11 11.69 2.65
N LEU A 145 23.73 11.62 3.83
CA LEU A 145 23.90 10.39 4.60
C LEU A 145 22.58 9.86 5.16
N ALA A 146 21.70 10.73 5.68
CA ALA A 146 20.36 10.31 6.13
C ALA A 146 19.51 9.75 4.99
N TYR A 147 19.66 10.32 3.78
CA TYR A 147 19.06 9.76 2.57
C TYR A 147 19.69 8.41 2.21
N ALA A 148 21.01 8.30 2.31
CA ALA A 148 21.76 7.06 2.07
C ALA A 148 21.26 5.93 2.96
N GLU A 149 21.17 6.16 4.27
CA GLU A 149 20.76 5.18 5.27
C GLU A 149 19.38 4.58 4.94
N LYS A 150 18.39 5.43 4.65
CA LYS A 150 17.03 5.01 4.28
C LYS A 150 16.94 4.20 2.99
N LYS A 151 17.91 4.34 2.08
CA LYS A 151 17.94 3.69 0.75
C LYS A 151 18.98 2.57 0.65
N ALA A 152 19.97 2.53 1.53
CA ALA A 152 21.03 1.51 1.58
C ALA A 152 20.60 0.30 2.40
N ILE A 153 19.66 0.48 3.33
CA ILE A 153 18.88 -0.61 3.91
C ILE A 153 17.83 -1.02 2.87
N GLU A 154 18.25 -1.66 1.78
CA GLU A 154 17.35 -2.56 1.07
C GLU A 154 17.33 -3.86 1.88
N PRO A 155 16.24 -4.17 2.60
CA PRO A 155 16.20 -5.37 3.42
C PRO A 155 16.49 -6.60 2.55
N THR A 156 17.26 -7.54 3.07
CA THR A 156 17.58 -8.80 2.38
C THR A 156 16.26 -9.50 2.00
N ILE A 157 16.19 -10.25 0.90
CA ILE A 157 14.93 -10.92 0.46
C ILE A 157 14.27 -11.71 1.61
N LEU A 158 15.08 -12.33 2.49
CA LEU A 158 14.63 -13.05 3.68
C LEU A 158 14.05 -12.15 4.79
N GLU A 159 14.46 -10.88 4.90
CA GLU A 159 13.86 -9.87 5.79
C GLU A 159 12.65 -9.17 5.14
N GLN A 160 12.64 -9.01 3.82
CA GLN A 160 11.47 -8.54 3.07
C GLN A 160 10.31 -9.54 3.13
N MET A 161 10.65 -10.83 3.15
CA MET A 161 9.72 -11.88 3.52
C MET A 161 9.49 -11.79 5.03
N ASN A 162 8.39 -11.15 5.41
CA ASN A 162 7.93 -11.09 6.78
C ASN A 162 7.50 -12.50 7.22
N LEU A 163 8.47 -13.38 7.48
CA LEU A 163 8.32 -14.81 7.82
C LEU A 163 7.78 -15.01 9.25
N ASP A 164 6.89 -14.12 9.67
CA ASP A 164 6.05 -14.34 10.84
C ASP A 164 5.19 -15.59 10.59
N ALA A 165 5.03 -16.42 11.63
CA ALA A 165 4.21 -17.61 11.57
C ALA A 165 2.78 -17.30 11.07
N LYS A 166 2.26 -16.10 11.37
CA LYS A 166 0.97 -15.61 10.85
C LYS A 166 0.98 -15.39 9.34
N ALA A 167 2.06 -14.83 8.78
CA ALA A 167 2.17 -14.60 7.35
C ALA A 167 2.28 -15.92 6.57
N VAL A 168 3.07 -16.87 7.08
CA VAL A 168 3.18 -18.22 6.51
C VAL A 168 1.84 -18.95 6.57
N ALA A 169 1.17 -18.94 7.72
CA ALA A 169 -0.15 -19.54 7.87
C ALA A 169 -1.19 -18.89 6.94
N GLY A 170 -1.19 -17.56 6.84
CA GLY A 170 -2.06 -16.83 5.92
C GLY A 170 -1.83 -17.19 4.46
N LEU A 171 -0.56 -17.29 4.05
CA LEU A 171 -0.17 -17.69 2.70
C LEU A 171 -0.63 -19.11 2.36
N LEU A 172 -0.43 -20.06 3.28
CA LEU A 172 -0.90 -21.43 3.11
C LEU A 172 -2.42 -21.47 2.98
N VAL A 173 -3.16 -20.81 3.87
CA VAL A 173 -4.62 -20.83 3.87
C VAL A 173 -5.21 -20.19 2.61
N VAL A 174 -4.65 -19.06 2.14
CA VAL A 174 -5.15 -18.41 0.93
C VAL A 174 -4.85 -19.25 -0.33
N LEU A 175 -3.70 -19.95 -0.38
CA LEU A 175 -3.37 -20.86 -1.47
C LEU A 175 -4.31 -22.07 -1.50
N LEU A 176 -4.60 -22.66 -0.34
CA LEU A 176 -5.59 -23.74 -0.21
C LEU A 176 -6.96 -23.27 -0.70
N ALA A 177 -7.43 -22.09 -0.25
CA ALA A 177 -8.68 -21.47 -0.67
C ALA A 177 -8.75 -21.20 -2.18
N ALA A 178 -7.63 -20.76 -2.77
CA ALA A 178 -7.54 -20.42 -4.18
C ALA A 178 -7.56 -21.68 -5.06
N THR A 179 -6.86 -22.74 -4.67
CA THR A 179 -6.55 -23.87 -5.56
C THR A 179 -7.48 -25.07 -5.38
N ILE A 180 -7.66 -25.58 -4.15
CA ILE A 180 -8.32 -26.87 -3.93
C ILE A 180 -9.80 -26.88 -4.39
N PRO A 181 -10.63 -25.84 -4.13
CA PRO A 181 -12.01 -25.86 -4.60
C PRO A 181 -12.16 -25.84 -6.14
N LEU A 182 -11.09 -25.58 -6.90
CA LEU A 182 -11.11 -25.69 -8.36
C LEU A 182 -11.15 -27.15 -8.83
N PHE A 183 -10.50 -28.05 -8.11
CA PHE A 183 -10.32 -29.45 -8.50
C PHE A 183 -11.13 -30.43 -7.64
N TYR A 184 -11.33 -30.12 -6.36
CA TYR A 184 -11.97 -31.04 -5.41
C TYR A 184 -13.23 -30.43 -4.77
N ARG A 185 -14.37 -31.10 -4.95
CA ARG A 185 -15.69 -30.65 -4.46
C ARG A 185 -16.19 -31.49 -3.28
N SER A 186 -15.58 -31.29 -2.10
CA SER A 186 -16.03 -31.93 -0.86
C SER A 186 -16.63 -30.93 0.14
N LYS A 187 -17.79 -31.27 0.71
CA LYS A 187 -18.47 -30.46 1.74
C LYS A 187 -17.66 -30.34 3.03
N ARG A 188 -16.92 -31.39 3.39
CA ARG A 188 -16.07 -31.41 4.60
C ARG A 188 -14.92 -30.44 4.44
N TYR A 189 -14.16 -30.58 3.34
CA TYR A 189 -13.07 -29.67 3.00
C TYR A 189 -13.55 -28.21 2.95
N HIS A 190 -14.65 -27.92 2.25
CA HIS A 190 -15.17 -26.56 2.19
C HIS A 190 -15.52 -26.01 3.58
N THR A 191 -16.03 -26.83 4.51
CA THR A 191 -16.33 -26.36 5.87
C THR A 191 -15.05 -26.05 6.66
N VAL A 192 -14.02 -26.89 6.54
CA VAL A 192 -12.70 -26.66 7.12
C VAL A 192 -12.07 -25.38 6.55
N GLN A 193 -12.14 -25.19 5.23
CA GLN A 193 -11.61 -24.00 4.57
C GLN A 193 -12.31 -22.71 5.05
N LEU A 194 -13.65 -22.73 5.21
CA LEU A 194 -14.35 -21.56 5.75
C LEU A 194 -13.87 -21.24 7.17
N LEU A 195 -13.63 -22.26 8.00
CA LEU A 195 -13.14 -22.08 9.37
C LEU A 195 -11.72 -21.49 9.37
N LEU A 196 -10.83 -22.03 8.53
CA LEU A 196 -9.47 -21.49 8.35
C LEU A 196 -9.48 -20.05 7.84
N ASN A 197 -10.36 -19.69 6.90
CA ASN A 197 -10.47 -18.31 6.42
C ASN A 197 -10.91 -17.35 7.53
N VAL A 198 -11.81 -17.77 8.41
CA VAL A 198 -12.27 -16.93 9.54
C VAL A 198 -11.17 -16.77 10.57
N VAL A 199 -10.57 -17.88 11.00
CA VAL A 199 -9.60 -17.89 12.11
C VAL A 199 -8.24 -17.33 11.67
N VAL A 200 -7.70 -17.83 10.56
CA VAL A 200 -6.35 -17.44 10.09
C VAL A 200 -6.41 -16.15 9.30
N LEU A 201 -7.16 -16.09 8.19
CA LEU A 201 -7.15 -14.89 7.33
C LEU A 201 -7.87 -13.70 7.97
N GLY A 202 -8.98 -13.96 8.66
CA GLY A 202 -9.77 -12.96 9.39
C GLY A 202 -9.09 -12.50 10.68
N PHE A 203 -9.19 -13.28 11.75
CA PHE A 203 -8.69 -12.86 13.07
C PHE A 203 -7.17 -12.92 13.23
N GLY A 204 -6.49 -13.86 12.56
CA GLY A 204 -5.04 -14.05 12.67
C GLY A 204 -4.24 -13.00 11.90
N CYS A 205 -4.50 -12.88 10.60
CA CYS A 205 -3.79 -11.99 9.68
C CYS A 205 -4.46 -10.62 9.54
N GLY A 206 -5.78 -10.50 9.76
CA GLY A 206 -6.51 -9.25 9.51
C GLY A 206 -6.52 -8.85 8.04
N THR A 207 -6.44 -9.82 7.11
CA THR A 207 -6.28 -9.54 5.67
C THR A 207 -7.58 -9.75 4.91
N PHE A 208 -8.02 -8.73 4.18
CA PHE A 208 -9.23 -8.76 3.38
C PHE A 208 -9.12 -7.75 2.23
N LEU A 209 -9.94 -7.94 1.19
CA LEU A 209 -10.05 -6.97 0.11
C LEU A 209 -11.01 -5.86 0.53
N SER A 210 -10.45 -4.75 1.02
CA SER A 210 -11.16 -3.52 1.42
C SER A 210 -10.96 -2.40 0.40
N TRP A 211 -11.81 -1.38 0.48
CA TRP A 211 -11.60 -0.15 -0.29
C TRP A 211 -10.29 0.55 0.11
N THR A 212 -9.96 0.57 1.41
CA THR A 212 -8.69 1.10 1.91
C THR A 212 -7.50 0.42 1.25
N LEU A 213 -7.52 -0.92 1.12
CA LEU A 213 -6.47 -1.70 0.47
C LEU A 213 -6.35 -1.34 -1.02
N PHE A 214 -7.46 -1.30 -1.76
CA PHE A 214 -7.43 -0.97 -3.19
C PHE A 214 -6.84 0.41 -3.44
N ILE A 215 -7.27 1.41 -2.65
CA ILE A 215 -6.79 2.78 -2.80
C ILE A 215 -5.32 2.88 -2.37
N ASN A 216 -4.91 2.20 -1.29
CA ASN A 216 -3.50 2.12 -0.89
C ASN A 216 -2.62 1.55 -2.01
N PHE A 217 -3.05 0.47 -2.66
CA PHE A 217 -2.30 -0.14 -3.76
C PHE A 217 -2.25 0.76 -5.00
N MET A 218 -3.34 1.48 -5.29
CA MET A 218 -3.37 2.45 -6.39
C MET A 218 -2.54 3.70 -6.11
N SER A 219 -2.51 4.16 -4.86
CA SER A 219 -1.83 5.39 -4.45
C SER A 219 -0.34 5.19 -4.22
N SER A 220 0.03 4.18 -3.44
CA SER A 220 1.41 3.93 -3.00
C SER A 220 2.12 2.86 -3.82
N GLY A 221 1.39 2.10 -4.64
CA GLY A 221 1.90 0.91 -5.31
C GLY A 221 1.85 -0.35 -4.43
N ILE A 222 2.31 -1.45 -5.00
CA ILE A 222 2.24 -2.78 -4.36
C ILE A 222 3.64 -3.18 -3.90
N ASN A 223 3.82 -3.28 -2.59
CA ASN A 223 4.99 -3.94 -2.01
C ASN A 223 4.81 -5.45 -2.15
N PHE A 224 5.43 -6.04 -3.19
CA PHE A 224 5.21 -7.42 -3.61
C PHE A 224 5.31 -8.43 -2.46
N TRP A 225 6.40 -8.37 -1.69
CA TRP A 225 6.67 -9.31 -0.60
C TRP A 225 5.72 -9.19 0.59
N ALA A 226 5.43 -7.96 1.02
CA ALA A 226 4.51 -7.72 2.13
C ALA A 226 3.03 -7.97 1.77
N SER A 227 2.72 -8.02 0.46
CA SER A 227 1.34 -8.06 -0.05
C SER A 227 0.96 -9.40 -0.68
N LEU A 228 1.74 -10.47 -0.49
CA LEU A 228 1.50 -11.77 -1.14
C LEU A 228 0.08 -12.30 -0.90
N VAL A 229 -0.42 -12.26 0.33
CA VAL A 229 -1.79 -12.72 0.67
C VAL A 229 -2.85 -11.87 -0.04
N PRO A 230 -2.87 -10.52 0.11
CA PRO A 230 -3.76 -9.65 -0.67
C PRO A 230 -3.66 -9.81 -2.19
N ILE A 231 -2.46 -10.02 -2.74
CA ILE A 231 -2.24 -10.23 -4.18
C ILE A 231 -2.97 -11.50 -4.65
N ILE A 232 -2.81 -12.61 -3.93
CA ILE A 232 -3.52 -13.85 -4.24
C ILE A 232 -5.03 -13.63 -4.15
N MET A 233 -5.51 -12.91 -3.11
CA MET A 233 -6.92 -12.55 -3.00
C MET A 233 -7.40 -11.74 -4.22
N LEU A 234 -6.65 -10.72 -4.66
CA LEU A 234 -6.96 -9.92 -5.85
C LEU A 234 -7.04 -10.77 -7.11
N ILE A 235 -6.10 -11.70 -7.30
CA ILE A 235 -6.11 -12.66 -8.41
C ILE A 235 -7.40 -13.48 -8.38
N THR A 236 -7.79 -14.02 -7.23
CA THR A 236 -9.04 -14.80 -7.10
C THR A 236 -10.30 -13.95 -7.29
N ALA A 237 -10.23 -12.62 -7.07
CA ALA A 237 -11.36 -11.71 -7.22
C ALA A 237 -11.53 -11.18 -8.65
N PHE A 238 -10.44 -10.88 -9.36
CA PHE A 238 -10.49 -10.22 -10.68
C PHE A 238 -10.06 -11.12 -11.85
N VAL A 239 -9.13 -12.07 -11.63
CA VAL A 239 -8.59 -12.93 -12.70
C VAL A 239 -9.45 -14.18 -12.88
N TYR A 240 -9.82 -14.85 -11.79
CA TYR A 240 -10.61 -16.09 -11.84
C TYR A 240 -11.97 -15.94 -12.56
N PRO A 241 -12.71 -14.82 -12.41
CA PRO A 241 -13.93 -14.60 -13.17
C PRO A 241 -13.76 -14.52 -14.69
N LEU A 242 -12.58 -14.13 -15.19
CA LEU A 242 -12.26 -14.14 -16.63
C LEU A 242 -12.21 -15.55 -17.21
N PHE A 243 -11.94 -16.55 -16.36
CA PHE A 243 -11.97 -17.98 -16.67
C PHE A 243 -13.32 -18.64 -16.30
N GLY A 244 -14.36 -17.83 -16.06
CA GLY A 244 -15.72 -18.31 -15.78
C GLY A 244 -15.99 -18.67 -14.32
N LYS A 245 -15.03 -18.46 -13.40
CA LYS A 245 -15.20 -18.70 -11.95
C LYS A 245 -15.69 -17.44 -11.25
N LYS A 246 -16.94 -17.06 -11.51
CA LYS A 246 -17.59 -15.87 -10.91
C LYS A 246 -17.79 -16.02 -9.39
N ASN A 247 -17.71 -14.93 -8.64
CA ASN A 247 -17.84 -14.86 -7.18
C ASN A 247 -16.89 -15.78 -6.39
N TYR A 248 -15.76 -16.20 -6.97
CA TYR A 248 -14.89 -17.20 -6.35
C TYR A 248 -14.32 -16.69 -5.02
N TYR A 249 -13.77 -15.47 -5.01
CA TYR A 249 -13.26 -14.82 -3.80
C TYR A 249 -14.30 -14.79 -2.67
N CYS A 250 -15.49 -14.25 -2.93
CA CYS A 250 -16.55 -14.13 -1.93
C CYS A 250 -17.07 -15.47 -1.40
N THR A 251 -16.82 -16.58 -2.12
CA THR A 251 -17.33 -17.90 -1.75
C THR A 251 -16.28 -18.74 -1.02
N ASN A 252 -15.04 -18.71 -1.51
CA ASN A 252 -14.00 -19.64 -1.08
C ASN A 252 -12.88 -18.99 -0.28
N VAL A 253 -12.70 -17.67 -0.35
CA VAL A 253 -11.51 -16.97 0.18
C VAL A 253 -11.86 -15.92 1.24
N CYS A 254 -12.92 -15.13 1.02
CA CYS A 254 -13.29 -14.00 1.88
C CYS A 254 -13.63 -14.43 3.33
N PRO A 255 -12.92 -13.90 4.36
CA PRO A 255 -13.19 -14.24 5.77
C PRO A 255 -14.62 -13.89 6.22
N CYS A 256 -15.13 -12.72 5.84
CA CYS A 256 -16.48 -12.29 6.19
C CYS A 256 -17.56 -13.14 5.50
N GLY A 257 -17.35 -13.53 4.24
CA GLY A 257 -18.23 -14.47 3.54
C GLY A 257 -18.23 -15.85 4.20
N ALA A 258 -17.04 -16.31 4.61
CA ALA A 258 -16.85 -17.59 5.28
C ALA A 258 -17.54 -17.65 6.65
N PHE A 259 -17.42 -16.58 7.43
CA PHE A 259 -18.12 -16.43 8.71
C PHE A 259 -19.64 -16.54 8.52
N GLN A 260 -20.20 -15.78 7.56
CA GLN A 260 -21.64 -15.78 7.31
C GLN A 260 -22.15 -17.15 6.86
N ASP A 261 -21.37 -17.90 6.07
CA ASP A 261 -21.72 -19.25 5.64
C ASP A 261 -21.66 -20.27 6.79
N LEU A 262 -20.67 -20.15 7.69
CA LEU A 262 -20.58 -20.99 8.88
C LEU A 262 -21.75 -20.72 9.82
N ALA A 263 -22.07 -19.45 10.08
CA ALA A 263 -23.24 -19.05 10.88
C ALA A 263 -24.55 -19.58 10.25
N ALA A 264 -24.66 -19.54 8.92
CA ALA A 264 -25.83 -20.05 8.21
C ALA A 264 -25.98 -21.59 8.30
N LYS A 265 -24.91 -22.36 8.55
CA LYS A 265 -24.96 -23.82 8.73
C LYS A 265 -25.51 -24.28 10.09
N THR A 266 -25.70 -23.37 11.04
CA THR A 266 -26.33 -23.69 12.33
C THR A 266 -27.80 -24.09 12.18
N LYS A 267 -28.31 -24.89 13.12
CA LYS A 267 -29.68 -25.48 13.11
C LYS A 267 -30.82 -24.46 13.30
N ASN A 268 -30.55 -23.16 13.33
CA ASN A 268 -31.55 -22.12 13.58
C ASN A 268 -32.60 -22.03 12.45
N LYS A 269 -33.84 -21.67 12.80
CA LYS A 269 -34.92 -21.43 11.82
C LYS A 269 -34.57 -20.21 10.95
N LYS A 270 -34.34 -20.47 9.67
CA LYS A 270 -33.93 -19.42 8.72
C LYS A 270 -35.13 -18.58 8.28
N TRP A 271 -34.93 -17.27 8.16
CA TRP A 271 -35.96 -16.36 7.67
C TRP A 271 -36.08 -16.46 6.15
N ARG A 272 -37.26 -16.88 5.68
CA ARG A 272 -37.59 -16.88 4.25
C ARG A 272 -38.13 -15.50 3.89
N MET A 273 -37.35 -14.73 3.13
CA MET A 273 -37.78 -13.42 2.64
C MET A 273 -38.58 -13.57 1.34
N GLY A 274 -39.67 -12.80 1.22
CA GLY A 274 -40.42 -12.69 -0.03
C GLY A 274 -39.59 -12.10 -1.16
N ALA A 275 -39.92 -12.46 -2.41
CA ALA A 275 -39.18 -12.00 -3.59
C ALA A 275 -39.14 -10.46 -3.71
N ASN A 276 -40.23 -9.78 -3.33
CA ASN A 276 -40.31 -8.32 -3.35
C ASN A 276 -39.33 -7.67 -2.35
N THR A 277 -39.21 -8.21 -1.13
CA THR A 277 -38.26 -7.74 -0.13
C THR A 277 -36.83 -7.92 -0.60
N VAL A 278 -36.51 -9.08 -1.18
CA VAL A 278 -35.18 -9.35 -1.76
C VAL A 278 -34.87 -8.37 -2.92
N LYS A 279 -35.86 -8.04 -3.75
CA LYS A 279 -35.69 -7.06 -4.84
C LYS A 279 -35.42 -5.66 -4.29
N ARG A 280 -36.16 -5.22 -3.27
CA ARG A 280 -35.95 -3.93 -2.57
C ARG A 280 -34.57 -3.85 -1.92
N LEU A 281 -34.16 -4.89 -1.19
CA LEU A 281 -32.82 -4.92 -0.55
C LEU A 281 -31.69 -4.95 -1.59
N ASN A 282 -31.87 -5.61 -2.73
CA ASN A 282 -30.90 -5.54 -3.83
C ASN A 282 -30.84 -4.15 -4.47
N ALA A 283 -31.98 -3.47 -4.61
CA ALA A 283 -32.02 -2.09 -5.09
C ALA A 283 -31.33 -1.15 -4.09
N PHE A 284 -31.60 -1.32 -2.79
CA PHE A 284 -30.90 -0.62 -1.71
C PHE A 284 -29.39 -0.82 -1.80
N ARG A 285 -28.90 -2.05 -1.96
CA ARG A 285 -27.46 -2.32 -2.14
C ARG A 285 -26.85 -1.51 -3.28
N LYS A 286 -27.54 -1.46 -4.43
CA LYS A 286 -27.07 -0.73 -5.61
C LYS A 286 -27.08 0.78 -5.37
N LEU A 287 -28.12 1.29 -4.73
CA LEU A 287 -28.25 2.71 -4.37
C LEU A 287 -27.15 3.10 -3.36
N LEU A 288 -26.99 2.32 -2.29
CA LEU A 288 -25.93 2.51 -1.31
C LEU A 288 -24.56 2.56 -2.00
N PHE A 289 -24.25 1.58 -2.84
CA PHE A 289 -23.00 1.57 -3.58
C PHE A 289 -22.82 2.79 -4.49
N ALA A 290 -23.88 3.22 -5.19
CA ALA A 290 -23.82 4.40 -6.06
C ALA A 290 -23.56 5.68 -5.25
N VAL A 291 -24.22 5.84 -4.09
CA VAL A 291 -24.00 6.99 -3.20
C VAL A 291 -22.57 6.99 -2.67
N LEU A 292 -22.09 5.86 -2.15
CA LEU A 292 -20.70 5.73 -1.66
C LEU A 292 -19.68 6.00 -2.76
N LEU A 293 -19.95 5.53 -3.99
CA LEU A 293 -19.10 5.79 -5.14
C LEU A 293 -19.06 7.29 -5.50
N VAL A 294 -20.21 7.97 -5.52
CA VAL A 294 -20.26 9.43 -5.78
C VAL A 294 -19.53 10.22 -4.71
N LEU A 295 -19.69 9.85 -3.43
CA LEU A 295 -18.96 10.46 -2.31
C LEU A 295 -17.45 10.29 -2.49
N THR A 296 -16.98 9.07 -2.74
CA THR A 296 -15.56 8.78 -3.00
C THR A 296 -15.01 9.54 -4.20
N LEU A 297 -15.73 9.58 -5.33
CA LEU A 297 -15.26 10.24 -6.55
C LEU A 297 -15.31 11.77 -6.47
N SER A 298 -16.24 12.33 -5.70
CA SER A 298 -16.32 13.78 -5.44
C SER A 298 -15.32 14.25 -4.38
N GLY A 299 -14.66 13.33 -3.66
CA GLY A 299 -13.80 13.66 -2.51
C GLY A 299 -14.58 14.08 -1.27
N ILE A 300 -15.92 13.97 -1.29
CA ILE A 300 -16.79 14.36 -0.19
C ILE A 300 -16.96 13.14 0.73
N TRP A 301 -16.61 13.31 2.01
CA TRP A 301 -16.79 12.30 3.07
C TRP A 301 -16.13 10.94 2.75
N PHE A 302 -14.81 10.95 2.55
CA PHE A 302 -14.02 9.76 2.22
C PHE A 302 -13.91 8.73 3.37
N GLU A 303 -14.10 9.18 4.61
CA GLU A 303 -13.95 8.39 5.85
C GLU A 303 -14.85 7.15 5.90
N TRP A 304 -15.92 7.08 5.10
CA TRP A 304 -16.80 5.89 5.05
C TRP A 304 -16.02 4.60 4.78
N ILE A 305 -14.89 4.69 4.06
CA ILE A 305 -14.04 3.55 3.69
C ILE A 305 -13.38 2.88 4.90
N ASP A 306 -13.18 3.63 5.99
CA ASP A 306 -12.62 3.08 7.23
C ASP A 306 -13.68 2.34 8.07
N TYR A 307 -14.97 2.52 7.76
CA TYR A 307 -16.10 1.89 8.44
C TYR A 307 -16.60 0.59 7.78
N GLU A 308 -15.75 -0.08 6.99
CA GLU A 308 -16.11 -1.38 6.41
C GLU A 308 -16.26 -2.47 7.49
N VAL A 309 -17.31 -3.30 7.41
CA VAL A 309 -17.56 -4.40 8.36
C VAL A 309 -16.40 -5.40 8.44
N PHE A 310 -15.51 -5.44 7.43
CA PHE A 310 -14.33 -6.29 7.44
C PHE A 310 -13.33 -5.92 8.55
N SER A 311 -13.21 -4.62 8.89
CA SER A 311 -12.27 -4.21 9.94
C SER A 311 -12.72 -4.67 11.33
N ALA A 312 -13.97 -5.09 11.52
CA ALA A 312 -14.44 -5.73 12.76
C ALA A 312 -13.67 -7.01 13.13
N PHE A 313 -13.02 -7.69 12.16
CA PHE A 313 -12.13 -8.82 12.45
C PHE A 313 -10.85 -8.40 13.17
N ILE A 314 -10.46 -7.13 13.06
CA ILE A 314 -9.32 -6.51 13.75
C ILE A 314 -9.84 -5.77 14.99
N PHE A 315 -10.41 -6.53 15.92
CA PHE A 315 -11.18 -5.98 17.04
C PHE A 315 -10.39 -5.06 17.98
N GLN A 316 -9.06 -5.11 17.94
CA GLN A 316 -8.18 -4.25 18.75
C GLN A 316 -8.08 -2.82 18.20
N THR A 317 -8.29 -2.62 16.89
CA THR A 317 -8.13 -1.32 16.22
C THR A 317 -9.42 -0.81 15.59
N ALA A 318 -10.43 -1.66 15.43
CA ALA A 318 -11.72 -1.29 14.89
C ALA A 318 -12.46 -0.29 15.78
N SER A 319 -13.12 0.69 15.18
CA SER A 319 -13.97 1.63 15.91
C SER A 319 -15.16 0.92 16.55
N VAL A 320 -15.65 1.45 17.67
CA VAL A 320 -16.83 0.90 18.38
C VAL A 320 -18.02 0.77 17.44
N PHE A 321 -18.22 1.76 16.56
CA PHE A 321 -19.28 1.72 15.54
C PHE A 321 -19.15 0.49 14.62
N VAL A 322 -17.96 0.20 14.11
CA VAL A 322 -17.71 -0.97 13.26
C VAL A 322 -17.90 -2.27 14.02
N LEU A 323 -17.48 -2.33 15.29
CA LEU A 323 -17.66 -3.51 16.13
C LEU A 323 -19.15 -3.81 16.36
N VAL A 324 -19.95 -2.78 16.67
CA VAL A 324 -21.41 -2.92 16.82
C VAL A 324 -22.03 -3.38 15.52
N LEU A 325 -21.69 -2.76 14.39
CA LEU A 325 -22.19 -3.14 13.07
C LEU A 325 -21.79 -4.59 12.72
N GLY A 326 -20.55 -4.98 12.99
CA GLY A 326 -20.04 -6.34 12.85
C GLY A 326 -20.78 -7.34 13.71
N GLY A 327 -21.07 -7.01 14.97
CA GLY A 327 -21.88 -7.80 15.88
C GLY A 327 -23.32 -8.00 15.37
N VAL A 328 -23.96 -6.94 14.89
CA VAL A 328 -25.30 -7.02 14.28
C VAL A 328 -25.28 -7.92 13.05
N VAL A 329 -24.32 -7.74 12.15
CA VAL A 329 -24.14 -8.61 10.98
C VAL A 329 -23.92 -10.05 11.40
N ALA A 330 -23.10 -10.29 12.43
CA ALA A 330 -22.80 -11.62 12.91
C ALA A 330 -24.05 -12.34 13.43
N VAL A 331 -24.85 -11.67 14.27
CA VAL A 331 -26.12 -12.19 14.78
C VAL A 331 -27.10 -12.47 13.64
N LEU A 332 -27.27 -11.53 12.71
CA LEU A 332 -28.17 -11.70 11.57
C LEU A 332 -27.79 -12.90 10.69
N SER A 333 -26.50 -13.23 10.62
CA SER A 333 -25.97 -14.32 9.78
C SER A 333 -26.42 -15.72 10.22
N PHE A 334 -26.88 -15.85 11.47
CA PHE A 334 -27.48 -17.09 11.96
C PHE A 334 -28.90 -17.32 11.41
N PHE A 335 -29.62 -16.27 11.03
CA PHE A 335 -31.03 -16.33 10.59
C PHE A 335 -31.19 -16.09 9.10
N VAL A 336 -30.34 -15.23 8.52
CA VAL A 336 -30.34 -14.86 7.11
C VAL A 336 -29.03 -15.33 6.47
N PRO A 337 -29.04 -16.10 5.36
CA PRO A 337 -27.82 -16.45 4.67
C PRO A 337 -27.16 -15.21 4.02
N ARG A 338 -25.92 -14.91 4.42
CA ARG A 338 -25.07 -13.83 3.89
C ARG A 338 -25.73 -12.43 3.90
N PRO A 339 -26.23 -11.92 5.04
CA PRO A 339 -26.99 -10.67 5.08
C PRO A 339 -26.16 -9.49 4.58
N TYR A 340 -24.91 -9.37 5.05
CA TYR A 340 -24.01 -8.28 4.65
C TYR A 340 -23.53 -8.45 3.20
N CYS A 341 -22.97 -9.63 2.87
CA CYS A 341 -22.45 -9.87 1.51
C CYS A 341 -23.52 -9.80 0.42
N ARG A 342 -24.79 -10.09 0.76
CA ARG A 342 -25.89 -10.05 -0.21
C ARG A 342 -26.49 -8.67 -0.36
N PHE A 343 -26.61 -7.86 0.70
CA PHE A 343 -27.44 -6.66 0.69
C PHE A 343 -26.72 -5.35 1.00
N VAL A 344 -25.50 -5.37 1.53
CA VAL A 344 -24.82 -4.15 2.01
C VAL A 344 -23.41 -4.01 1.45
N CYS A 345 -22.65 -5.10 1.36
CA CYS A 345 -21.23 -5.11 1.03
C CYS A 345 -20.87 -4.31 -0.26
N PRO A 346 -20.16 -3.16 -0.13
CA PRO A 346 -19.78 -2.34 -1.27
C PRO A 346 -18.74 -3.04 -2.14
N THR A 347 -17.73 -3.67 -1.55
CA THR A 347 -16.72 -4.46 -2.28
C THR A 347 -17.33 -5.63 -3.05
N GLY A 348 -18.32 -6.32 -2.48
CA GLY A 348 -19.05 -7.36 -3.19
C GLY A 348 -19.89 -6.83 -4.36
N THR A 349 -20.34 -5.57 -4.30
CA THR A 349 -21.02 -4.90 -5.42
C THR A 349 -20.02 -4.48 -6.49
N PHE A 350 -18.87 -3.97 -6.09
CA PHE A 350 -17.75 -3.64 -6.97
C PHE A 350 -17.29 -4.85 -7.79
N PHE A 351 -17.11 -6.01 -7.15
CA PHE A 351 -16.77 -7.24 -7.87
C PHE A 351 -17.87 -7.69 -8.84
N LYS A 352 -19.16 -7.56 -8.49
CA LYS A 352 -20.25 -7.92 -9.43
C LYS A 352 -20.20 -7.08 -10.72
N ILE A 353 -19.87 -5.79 -10.58
CA ILE A 353 -19.67 -4.89 -11.73
C ILE A 353 -18.49 -5.39 -12.58
N ALA A 354 -17.33 -5.63 -11.96
CA ALA A 354 -16.16 -6.17 -12.64
C ALA A 354 -16.42 -7.52 -13.35
N GLU A 355 -17.24 -8.39 -12.75
CA GLU A 355 -17.60 -9.70 -13.31
C GLU A 355 -18.72 -9.64 -14.38
N HIS A 356 -19.28 -8.46 -14.63
CA HIS A 356 -20.45 -8.23 -15.48
C HIS A 356 -21.63 -9.15 -15.10
N ARG A 357 -22.12 -9.00 -13.86
CA ARG A 357 -23.22 -9.78 -13.27
C ARG A 357 -24.17 -8.88 -12.49
#